data_AF-A0A353E5T0-F1
#
_entry.id   AF-A0A353E5T0-F1
#
_cell.length_a   1.000
_cell.length_b   1.000
_cell.length_c   1.000
_cell.angle_alpha   90.00
_cell.angle_beta   90.00
_cell.angle_gamma   90.00
#
_symmetry.space_group_name_H-M   'P 1'
#
loop_
_entity.id
_entity.type
_entity.pdbx_description
1 polymer ?
#
loop_
_entity_poly.entity_id
_entity_poly.type
_entity_poly.pdbx_seq_one_letter_code
_entity_poly.pdbx_strand_id
1 'polypeptide(L)'
;KGNITAKRVGTMVVKYGKSSNGWVNNATYTIHYGDIRHMAGYDASLMGLRSTDYARNSHGKSVPVKEVGWASANETPTHLVLQFSSSHGGAYIGTPGNTFWIDNVALVY
;
A
#
# COMPACT_ATOMS: atom_id res chain seq x y z
N LYS A 1 -3.92 14.67 22.78
CA LYS A 1 -3.47 13.35 22.25
C LYS A 1 -3.44 13.45 20.72
N GLY A 2 -2.43 12.92 20.05
CA GLY A 2 -2.25 13.06 18.60
C GLY A 2 -2.11 11.71 17.90
N ASN A 3 -3.02 10.77 18.18
CA ASN A 3 -3.04 9.47 17.53
C ASN A 3 -3.62 9.61 16.12
N ILE A 4 -3.15 8.80 15.17
CA ILE A 4 -3.69 8.76 13.80
C ILE A 4 -4.41 7.43 13.60
N THR A 5 -5.68 7.51 13.22
CA THR A 5 -6.49 6.35 12.84
C THR A 5 -7.09 6.57 11.46
N ALA A 6 -7.23 5.51 10.69
CA ALA A 6 -7.82 5.57 9.34
C ALA A 6 -8.81 4.42 9.12
N LYS A 7 -9.77 4.63 8.23
CA LYS A 7 -10.50 3.53 7.59
C LYS A 7 -9.97 3.39 6.17
N ARG A 8 -9.73 2.16 5.72
CA ARG A 8 -9.23 1.91 4.37
C ARG A 8 -10.36 2.00 3.36
N VAL A 9 -10.18 2.88 2.37
CA VAL A 9 -11.15 3.10 1.28
C VAL A 9 -10.79 2.28 0.04
N GLY A 10 -9.51 2.23 -0.33
CA GLY A 10 -9.02 1.50 -1.49
C GLY A 10 -7.76 0.72 -1.19
N THR A 11 -7.57 -0.41 -1.88
CA THR A 11 -6.42 -1.29 -1.72
C THR A 11 -5.88 -1.70 -3.09
N MET A 12 -4.56 -1.58 -3.26
CA MET A 12 -3.82 -2.13 -4.37
C MET A 12 -2.47 -2.61 -3.84
N VAL A 13 -2.16 -3.89 -4.07
CA VAL A 13 -0.87 -4.47 -3.71
C VAL A 13 -0.44 -5.41 -4.84
N VAL A 14 0.80 -5.23 -5.30
CA VAL A 14 1.41 -6.07 -6.32
C VAL A 14 2.72 -6.59 -5.78
N LYS A 15 2.93 -7.90 -5.87
CA LYS A 15 4.19 -8.55 -5.53
C LYS A 15 4.81 -9.14 -6.77
N TYR A 16 6.02 -8.70 -7.10
CA TYR A 16 6.79 -9.26 -8.20
C TYR A 16 7.66 -10.40 -7.68
N GLY A 17 7.48 -11.59 -8.26
CA GLY A 17 8.30 -12.77 -7.97
C GLY A 17 9.29 -13.13 -9.08
N LYS A 18 9.29 -12.38 -10.19
CA LYS A 18 10.09 -12.64 -11.38
C LYS A 18 10.57 -11.33 -11.99
N SER A 19 11.75 -11.36 -12.60
CA SER A 19 12.26 -10.25 -13.40
C SER A 19 11.48 -10.11 -14.71
N SER A 20 11.32 -8.88 -15.18
CA SER A 20 10.88 -8.59 -16.55
C SER A 20 12.07 -8.60 -17.50
N ASN A 21 11.80 -8.81 -18.80
CA ASN A 21 12.79 -8.61 -19.85
C ASN A 21 12.76 -7.15 -20.33
N GLY A 22 13.27 -6.25 -19.49
CA GLY A 22 13.25 -4.80 -19.75
C GLY A 22 12.02 -4.08 -19.15
N TRP A 23 11.74 -2.88 -19.67
CA TRP A 23 10.64 -2.02 -19.21
C TRP A 23 9.27 -2.60 -19.55
N VAL A 24 8.37 -2.62 -18.56
CA VAL A 24 6.95 -2.91 -18.77
C VAL A 24 6.23 -1.57 -18.88
N ASN A 25 5.96 -1.14 -20.11
CA ASN A 25 5.27 0.13 -20.37
C ASN A 25 3.79 0.04 -19.98
N ASN A 26 3.24 1.11 -19.43
CA ASN A 26 1.83 1.24 -19.03
C ASN A 26 1.34 0.16 -18.05
N ALA A 27 2.22 -0.32 -17.16
CA ALA A 27 1.85 -1.23 -16.09
C ALA A 27 0.75 -0.59 -15.20
N THR A 28 -0.47 -1.11 -15.32
CA THR A 28 -1.66 -0.56 -14.65
C THR A 28 -2.23 -1.58 -13.68
N TYR A 29 -2.58 -1.11 -12.48
CA TYR A 29 -3.07 -1.95 -11.40
C TYR A 29 -4.37 -1.38 -10.86
N THR A 30 -5.40 -2.22 -10.81
CA THR A 30 -6.70 -1.84 -10.29
C THR A 30 -6.64 -1.60 -8.79
N ILE A 31 -7.23 -0.48 -8.35
CA ILE A 31 -7.52 -0.22 -6.95
C ILE A 31 -8.89 -0.81 -6.63
N HIS A 32 -8.94 -1.73 -5.67
CA HIS A 32 -10.19 -2.31 -5.19
C HIS A 32 -10.72 -1.50 -4.01
N TYR A 33 -11.98 -1.07 -4.11
CA TYR A 33 -12.60 -0.18 -3.13
C TYR A 33 -13.52 -0.92 -2.15
N GLY A 34 -13.55 -0.44 -0.91
CA GLY A 34 -14.32 -1.03 0.18
C GLY A 34 -13.60 -2.18 0.89
N ASP A 35 -14.38 -3.05 1.55
CA ASP A 35 -13.87 -4.26 2.21
C ASP A 35 -13.60 -5.37 1.20
N ILE A 36 -12.34 -5.57 0.83
CA ILE A 36 -11.96 -6.50 -0.25
C ILE A 36 -11.73 -7.94 0.21
N ARG A 37 -11.98 -8.28 1.48
CA ARG A 37 -11.69 -9.60 2.06
C ARG A 37 -12.41 -10.76 1.38
N HIS A 38 -13.49 -10.47 0.66
CA HIS A 38 -14.31 -11.43 -0.05
C HIS A 38 -13.93 -11.57 -1.54
N MET A 39 -12.98 -10.77 -2.04
CA MET A 39 -12.56 -10.79 -3.43
C MET A 39 -11.55 -11.91 -3.71
N ALA A 40 -11.62 -12.47 -4.91
CA ALA A 40 -10.63 -13.46 -5.36
C ALA A 40 -9.22 -12.84 -5.40
N GLY A 41 -8.22 -13.58 -4.91
CA GLY A 41 -6.85 -13.10 -4.84
C GLY A 41 -6.53 -12.23 -3.63
N TYR A 42 -7.46 -12.02 -2.71
CA TYR A 42 -7.18 -11.37 -1.42
C TYR A 42 -6.15 -12.17 -0.62
N ASP A 43 -5.08 -11.50 -0.21
CA ASP A 43 -4.06 -12.03 0.69
C ASP A 43 -4.03 -11.19 1.97
N ALA A 44 -4.47 -11.76 3.09
CA ALA A 44 -4.55 -11.06 4.37
C ALA A 44 -3.20 -10.52 4.88
N SER A 45 -2.09 -11.19 4.52
CA SER A 45 -0.74 -10.77 4.92
C SER A 45 -0.26 -9.52 4.18
N LEU A 46 -0.79 -9.28 2.98
CA LEU A 46 -0.42 -8.18 2.10
C LEU A 46 -1.45 -7.04 2.11
N MET A 47 -2.73 -7.40 2.13
CA MET A 47 -3.86 -6.53 1.86
C MET A 47 -4.72 -6.25 3.11
N GLY A 48 -4.46 -6.93 4.23
CA GLY A 48 -5.16 -6.69 5.50
C GLY A 48 -4.91 -5.29 6.07
N LEU A 49 -5.74 -4.89 7.05
CA LEU A 49 -5.58 -3.60 7.73
C LEU A 49 -4.21 -3.51 8.42
N ARG A 50 -3.54 -2.36 8.30
CA ARG A 50 -2.14 -2.17 8.70
C ARG A 50 -2.01 -1.21 9.89
N SER A 51 -0.93 -1.40 10.64
CA SER A 51 -0.51 -0.50 11.71
C SER A 51 1.00 -0.28 11.74
N THR A 52 1.65 -0.49 10.59
CA THR A 52 3.11 -0.43 10.43
C THR A 52 3.60 0.92 9.94
N ASP A 53 2.71 1.71 9.34
CA ASP A 53 3.04 3.00 8.76
C ASP A 53 3.07 4.10 9.83
N TYR A 54 3.90 5.12 9.60
CA TYR A 54 4.05 6.26 10.50
C TYR A 54 3.83 7.56 9.74
N ALA A 55 3.20 8.52 10.41
CA ALA A 55 3.03 9.86 9.91
C ALA A 55 3.22 10.89 11.03
N ARG A 56 3.56 12.14 10.65
CA ARG A 56 3.62 13.24 11.60
C ARG A 56 2.20 13.68 11.96
N ASN A 57 1.90 13.73 13.26
CA ASN A 57 0.62 14.26 13.74
C ASN A 57 0.64 15.80 13.80
N SER A 58 -0.48 16.37 14.25
CA SER A 58 -0.67 17.82 14.43
C SER A 58 0.31 18.51 15.39
N HIS A 59 1.11 17.75 16.14
CA HIS A 59 2.13 18.26 17.06
C HIS A 59 3.55 18.01 16.51
N GLY A 60 3.68 17.64 15.24
CA GLY A 60 4.95 17.34 14.57
C GLY A 60 5.60 16.01 14.98
N LYS A 61 4.94 15.19 15.80
CA LYS A 61 5.49 13.92 16.28
C LYS A 61 5.18 12.79 15.30
N SER A 62 6.19 11.96 15.00
CA SER A 62 5.99 10.72 14.25
C SER A 62 5.25 9.71 15.13
N VAL A 63 4.08 9.27 14.68
CA VAL A 63 3.22 8.31 15.39
C VAL A 63 2.70 7.25 14.42
N PRO A 64 2.34 6.05 14.91
CA PRO A 64 1.73 5.02 14.07
C PRO A 64 0.40 5.48 13.48
N VAL A 65 0.18 5.15 12.21
CA VAL A 65 -1.13 5.18 11.56
C VAL A 65 -1.79 3.84 11.82
N LYS A 66 -2.92 3.83 12.50
CA LYS A 66 -3.68 2.60 12.79
C LYS A 66 -4.92 2.54 11.94
N GLU A 67 -4.98 1.59 11.03
CA GLU A 67 -6.23 1.32 10.35
C GLU A 67 -7.18 0.53 11.25
N VAL A 68 -8.39 1.05 11.41
CA VAL A 68 -9.38 0.54 12.38
C VAL A 68 -10.59 -0.11 11.71
N GLY A 69 -10.64 -0.11 10.39
CA GLY A 69 -11.73 -0.71 9.63
C GLY A 69 -11.66 -0.41 8.15
N TRP A 70 -12.61 -0.99 7.42
CA TRP A 70 -12.86 -0.71 6.02
C TRP A 70 -13.94 0.36 5.91
N ALA A 71 -13.79 1.28 4.95
CA ALA A 71 -14.83 2.25 4.59
C ALA A 71 -15.76 1.66 3.52
N SER A 72 -16.82 2.38 3.15
CA SER A 72 -17.62 2.01 1.99
C SER A 72 -16.82 2.19 0.70
N ALA A 73 -17.18 1.46 -0.36
CA ALA A 73 -16.49 1.54 -1.64
C ALA A 73 -16.61 2.91 -2.33
N ASN A 74 -17.61 3.71 -1.95
CA ASN A 74 -17.85 5.06 -2.47
C ASN A 74 -17.41 6.18 -1.51
N GLU A 75 -16.77 5.85 -0.39
CA GLU A 75 -16.23 6.86 0.53
C GLU A 75 -15.17 7.71 -0.20
N THR A 76 -15.13 9.02 0.06
CA THR A 76 -14.10 9.89 -0.54
C THR A 76 -12.77 9.76 0.21
N PRO A 77 -11.67 9.30 -0.41
CA PRO A 77 -10.36 9.25 0.24
C PRO A 77 -9.85 10.66 0.54
N THR A 78 -9.27 10.85 1.74
CA THR A 78 -8.65 12.12 2.13
C THR A 78 -7.13 12.10 2.05
N HIS A 79 -6.54 10.91 2.03
CA HIS A 79 -5.10 10.69 2.05
C HIS A 79 -4.75 9.46 1.20
N LEU A 80 -3.53 9.43 0.67
CA LEU A 80 -2.97 8.31 -0.07
C LEU A 80 -1.64 7.90 0.55
N VAL A 81 -1.44 6.59 0.71
CA VAL A 81 -0.13 5.99 1.02
C VAL A 81 0.28 5.14 -0.17
N LEU A 82 1.41 5.47 -0.79
CA LEU A 82 2.00 4.74 -1.90
C LEU A 82 3.40 4.28 -1.50
N GLN A 83 3.64 2.97 -1.57
CA GLN A 83 4.89 2.35 -1.15
C GLN A 83 5.48 1.52 -2.29
N PHE A 84 6.76 1.76 -2.56
CA PHE A 84 7.58 0.95 -3.44
C PHE A 84 8.71 0.33 -2.64
N SER A 85 8.94 -0.97 -2.82
CA SER A 85 10.00 -1.68 -2.13
C SER A 85 10.58 -2.76 -3.04
N SER A 86 11.91 -2.82 -3.14
CA SER A 86 12.61 -3.90 -3.85
C SER A 86 12.67 -5.20 -3.06
N SER A 87 12.24 -5.19 -1.79
CA SER A 87 12.18 -6.38 -0.94
C SER A 87 10.91 -6.44 -0.10
N HIS A 88 10.45 -7.65 0.20
CA HIS A 88 9.27 -7.92 1.02
C HIS A 88 9.57 -9.03 2.05
N GLY A 89 10.62 -8.81 2.86
CA GLY A 89 10.99 -9.72 3.96
C GLY A 89 10.70 -9.19 5.36
N GLY A 90 10.44 -7.89 5.49
CA GLY A 90 10.35 -7.20 6.79
C GLY A 90 11.61 -6.39 7.09
N ALA A 91 11.65 -5.80 8.29
CA ALA A 91 12.78 -4.96 8.70
C ALA A 91 14.09 -5.77 8.69
N TYR A 92 15.08 -5.28 7.94
CA TYR A 92 16.39 -5.91 7.80
C TYR A 92 16.40 -7.31 7.18
N ILE A 93 15.31 -7.74 6.54
CA ILE A 93 15.21 -9.02 5.84
C ILE A 93 15.01 -8.75 4.35
N GLY A 94 15.99 -9.17 3.55
CA GLY A 94 15.98 -9.03 2.11
C GLY A 94 17.21 -9.63 1.44
N THR A 95 17.25 -9.55 0.12
CA THR A 95 18.37 -10.05 -0.67
C THR A 95 19.17 -8.88 -1.23
N PRO A 96 20.48 -8.78 -0.95
CA PRO A 96 21.34 -7.78 -1.58
C PRO A 96 21.26 -7.88 -3.11
N GLY A 97 21.21 -6.74 -3.79
CA GLY A 97 21.09 -6.67 -5.25
C GLY A 97 19.66 -6.71 -5.80
N ASN A 98 18.64 -6.91 -4.94
CA ASN A 98 17.26 -6.72 -5.35
C ASN A 98 17.05 -5.29 -5.87
N THR A 99 16.62 -5.20 -7.12
CA THR A 99 16.47 -3.92 -7.82
C THR A 99 15.05 -3.79 -8.34
N PHE A 100 14.42 -2.65 -8.06
CA PHE A 100 13.09 -2.33 -8.58
C PHE A 100 13.11 -0.93 -9.18
N TRP A 101 12.97 -0.87 -10.51
CA TRP A 101 12.94 0.36 -11.28
C TRP A 101 11.50 0.74 -11.60
N ILE A 102 11.17 2.01 -11.38
CA ILE A 102 9.84 2.57 -11.60
C ILE A 102 10.02 3.97 -12.15
N ASP A 103 9.23 4.32 -13.15
CA ASP A 103 9.24 5.65 -13.73
C ASP A 103 7.81 6.06 -14.12
N ASN A 104 7.55 7.38 -14.15
CA ASN A 104 6.30 8.01 -14.59
C ASN A 104 5.03 7.47 -13.91
N VAL A 105 5.02 7.41 -12.58
CA VAL A 105 3.86 6.98 -11.79
C VAL A 105 2.74 8.02 -11.87
N ALA A 106 1.54 7.57 -12.23
CA ALA A 106 0.33 8.40 -12.27
C ALA A 106 -0.88 7.65 -11.68
N LEU A 107 -1.85 8.42 -11.17
CA LEU A 107 -3.20 7.90 -10.93
C LEU A 107 -3.98 8.00 -12.24
N VAL A 108 -4.61 6.89 -12.61
CA VAL A 108 -5.44 6.76 -13.81
C VAL A 108 -6.86 6.36 -13.42
N TYR A 109 -7.83 6.66 -14.29
CA TYR A 109 -9.26 6.46 -14.06
C TYR A 109 -9.78 5.19 -14.76
#